data_AF-A0A833Y8Z1-F1
#
_entry.id   AF-A0A833Y8Z1-F1
#
_cell.length_a   1.000
_cell.length_b   1.000
_cell.length_c   1.000
_cell.angle_alpha   90.00
_cell.angle_beta   90.00
_cell.angle_gamma   90.00
#
_symmetry.space_group_name_H-M   'P 1'
#
loop_
_entity.id
_entity.type
_entity.pdbx_description
1 polymer ?
#
loop_
_entity_poly.entity_id
_entity_poly.type
_entity_poly.pdbx_seq_one_letter_code
_entity_poly.pdbx_strand_id
1 'polypeptide(L)'
;MVGMAIQNSICSPDFSGGVNMDHSISILGVASSIAHELGHSLGLDHDTPGNSCPCPGPAPSKTCIMEASTDFLPGLNFSNCSRQALEKALLDGMGSCLFEQLPRLPSMATVCGNKISGLSKQYNCGFPDHCTDPCCDSVTCQLRPGARCTSDGPCCQNCQLRPAGWQCRPARGDCDLPEFCSGDSSECPPDVSLGDGEPCAGGQAVCMQGRCASYAQQCQALWGPGAQPATPLCLLTANTRGDAFGNCGRSPTGSYVSCDPRDAICGQLQCQGGMAQPLLGSARDLHWETLEANGTWLNCSWVHLDLGNDVAQPLLTLPGTACGPGLVCIDHRCQPVDLLGAQECRSKCHGHGVCDSNRNCHCEEGWAPPDCSARVRASSSLTTGLPLSLLLLLILVLLGASYWHRARLRQRLCQLKGPSCQYRAAQSGPQECPEPPQRALLMPGAKASALGFLAPPSRPLPPDPVSRRLQAELADRPNPPTRPLPADPVVRHPKSQGPAKPPPPRKPLPADPQGRCPSSDLPDPGAGNLPLVVPSRPAPPPPGVTSLYL
;
A
#
# COMPACT_ATOMS: atom_id res chain seq x y z
N MET A 1 -0.54 11.16 24.65
CA MET A 1 -0.24 11.35 23.21
C MET A 1 1.25 11.14 23.02
N VAL A 2 1.62 10.15 22.22
CA VAL A 2 3.02 9.85 21.86
C VAL A 2 3.28 10.00 20.36
N GLY A 3 2.25 10.26 19.57
CA GLY A 3 2.33 10.61 18.16
C GLY A 3 1.08 11.38 17.73
N MET A 4 1.12 11.90 16.51
CA MET A 4 -0.01 12.54 15.85
C MET A 4 0.15 12.50 14.33
N ALA A 5 -0.93 12.23 13.60
CA ALA A 5 -0.97 12.26 12.14
C ALA A 5 -2.29 12.84 11.61
N ILE A 6 -2.29 13.14 10.31
CA ILE A 6 -3.50 13.58 9.61
C ILE A 6 -4.15 12.36 8.99
N GLN A 7 -5.43 12.13 9.25
CA GLN A 7 -6.12 10.96 8.70
C GLN A 7 -6.31 11.07 7.17
N ASN A 8 -6.41 9.96 6.42
CA ASN A 8 -6.73 9.98 4.97
C ASN A 8 -5.80 10.88 4.11
N SER A 9 -4.56 11.07 4.57
CA SER A 9 -3.65 12.10 4.09
C SER A 9 -2.51 11.55 3.23
N ILE A 10 -2.34 10.22 3.18
CA ILE A 10 -1.25 9.59 2.44
C ILE A 10 -1.23 10.08 0.98
N CYS A 11 -0.03 10.35 0.46
CA CYS A 11 0.24 10.95 -0.86
C CYS A 11 -0.11 12.44 -1.00
N SER A 12 -0.76 13.08 -0.02
CA SER A 12 -0.93 14.54 -0.03
C SER A 12 0.41 15.24 0.21
N PRO A 13 0.81 16.22 -0.62
CA PRO A 13 2.05 16.98 -0.39
C PRO A 13 2.01 17.81 0.90
N ASP A 14 0.82 18.27 1.30
CA ASP A 14 0.66 19.16 2.47
C ASP A 14 0.37 18.39 3.75
N PHE A 15 -0.20 17.19 3.64
CA PHE A 15 -0.79 16.49 4.77
C PHE A 15 -0.25 15.08 5.03
N SER A 16 0.49 14.47 4.10
CA SER A 16 1.03 13.10 4.22
C SER A 16 2.22 13.02 5.18
N GLY A 17 1.98 13.31 6.45
CA GLY A 17 2.99 13.33 7.50
C GLY A 17 2.42 13.09 8.89
N GLY A 18 3.31 12.79 9.81
CA GLY A 18 3.00 12.61 11.22
C GLY A 18 4.21 12.89 12.09
N VAL A 19 3.97 13.14 13.37
CA VAL A 19 4.99 13.34 14.39
C VAL A 19 4.93 12.19 15.38
N ASN A 20 6.09 11.69 15.81
CA ASN A 20 6.19 10.63 16.80
C ASN A 20 7.23 11.03 17.85
N MET A 21 6.90 10.81 19.12
CA MET A 21 7.81 10.95 20.25
C MET A 21 8.61 9.66 20.43
N ASP A 22 9.91 9.79 20.67
CA ASP A 22 10.72 8.69 21.18
C ASP A 22 10.40 8.48 22.67
N HIS A 23 9.36 7.70 22.94
CA HIS A 23 8.77 7.55 24.28
C HIS A 23 9.20 6.26 24.99
N SER A 24 9.85 5.33 24.29
CA SER A 24 10.14 3.99 24.80
C SER A 24 11.56 3.53 24.48
N ILE A 25 12.21 2.91 25.46
CA ILE A 25 13.49 2.21 25.24
C ILE A 25 13.34 0.96 24.34
N SER A 26 12.11 0.48 24.17
CA SER A 26 11.81 -0.63 23.28
C SER A 26 11.58 -0.11 21.87
N ILE A 27 12.39 -0.57 20.92
CA ILE A 27 12.23 -0.27 19.50
C ILE A 27 10.82 -0.68 19.02
N LEU A 28 10.26 -1.76 19.56
CA LEU A 28 8.90 -2.21 19.22
C LEU A 28 7.83 -1.21 19.67
N GLY A 29 8.06 -0.51 20.80
CA GLY A 29 7.16 0.52 21.29
C GLY A 29 7.08 1.71 20.33
N VAL A 30 8.25 2.23 19.94
CA VAL A 30 8.34 3.35 18.99
C VAL A 30 7.86 2.94 17.59
N ALA A 31 8.20 1.74 17.12
CA ALA A 31 7.76 1.22 15.82
C ALA A 31 6.23 1.05 15.76
N SER A 32 5.60 0.59 16.85
CA SER A 32 4.14 0.49 16.96
C SER A 32 3.48 1.87 16.88
N SER A 33 4.03 2.89 17.55
CA SER A 33 3.54 4.26 17.41
C SER A 33 3.67 4.79 15.98
N ILE A 34 4.82 4.58 15.33
CA ILE A 34 4.99 4.98 13.92
C ILE A 34 3.95 4.27 13.02
N ALA A 35 3.69 2.97 13.26
CA ALA A 35 2.70 2.22 12.51
C ALA A 35 1.26 2.72 12.77
N HIS A 36 0.95 3.14 14.00
CA HIS A 36 -0.33 3.76 14.37
C HIS A 36 -0.56 5.07 13.61
N GLU A 37 0.43 5.98 13.63
CA GLU A 37 0.33 7.27 12.93
C GLU A 37 0.29 7.12 11.41
N LEU A 38 1.04 6.16 10.86
CA LEU A 38 0.94 5.81 9.45
C LEU A 38 -0.43 5.19 9.12
N GLY A 39 -1.00 4.42 10.06
CA GLY A 39 -2.36 3.92 9.98
C GLY A 39 -3.38 5.04 9.80
N HIS A 40 -3.33 6.09 10.60
CA HIS A 40 -4.17 7.27 10.39
C HIS A 40 -3.96 7.87 8.99
N SER A 41 -2.71 8.07 8.56
CA SER A 41 -2.41 8.58 7.22
C SER A 41 -3.05 7.74 6.10
N LEU A 42 -3.13 6.42 6.30
CA LEU A 42 -3.78 5.45 5.41
C LEU A 42 -5.31 5.35 5.59
N GLY A 43 -5.89 6.15 6.47
CA GLY A 43 -7.34 6.22 6.69
C GLY A 43 -7.88 5.30 7.77
N LEU A 44 -7.02 4.75 8.64
CA LEU A 44 -7.44 3.89 9.73
C LEU A 44 -7.94 4.70 10.92
N ASP A 45 -9.15 4.40 11.38
CA ASP A 45 -9.71 4.86 12.65
C ASP A 45 -9.19 4.01 13.81
N HIS A 46 -9.38 4.51 15.04
CA HIS A 46 -9.12 3.70 16.22
C HIS A 46 -10.05 2.49 16.30
N ASP A 47 -9.51 1.37 16.80
CA ASP A 47 -10.31 0.18 17.05
C ASP A 47 -11.32 0.46 18.18
N THR A 48 -12.60 0.19 17.94
CA THR A 48 -13.64 0.37 18.96
C THR A 48 -13.44 -0.61 20.13
N PRO A 49 -13.68 -0.20 21.40
CA PRO A 49 -13.52 -1.09 22.54
C PRO A 49 -14.45 -2.33 22.47
N GLY A 50 -13.89 -3.52 22.73
CA GLY A 50 -14.62 -4.78 22.80
C GLY A 50 -14.30 -5.77 21.67
N ASN A 51 -15.09 -6.85 21.56
CA ASN A 51 -14.87 -7.92 20.58
C ASN A 51 -15.28 -7.57 19.13
N SER A 52 -15.65 -6.32 18.84
CA SER A 52 -16.11 -5.88 17.51
C SER A 52 -15.00 -5.88 16.47
N CYS A 53 -13.74 -5.67 16.87
CA CYS A 53 -12.58 -5.67 15.99
C CYS A 53 -11.54 -6.71 16.44
N PRO A 54 -11.65 -7.98 16.01
CA PRO A 54 -10.73 -9.03 16.41
C PRO A 54 -9.29 -8.73 15.99
N CYS A 55 -8.35 -8.88 16.94
CA CYS A 55 -6.92 -8.72 16.73
C CYS A 55 -6.26 -10.10 16.50
N PRO A 56 -5.80 -10.43 15.28
CA PRO A 56 -5.09 -11.68 15.04
C PRO A 56 -3.70 -11.65 15.68
N GLY A 57 -3.28 -12.72 16.38
CA GLY A 57 -1.93 -12.84 16.92
C GLY A 57 -1.80 -13.86 18.06
N PRO A 58 -0.58 -14.40 18.32
CA PRO A 58 -0.37 -15.26 19.48
C PRO A 58 -0.53 -14.46 20.77
N ALA A 59 -1.30 -15.00 21.71
CA ALA A 59 -1.39 -14.44 23.06
C ALA A 59 0.03 -14.28 23.66
N PRO A 60 0.36 -13.14 24.29
CA PRO A 60 -0.58 -12.25 24.97
C PRO A 60 -0.72 -10.85 24.34
N SER A 61 -0.48 -10.66 23.03
CA SER A 61 -0.73 -9.37 22.37
C SER A 61 -2.23 -9.08 22.33
N LYS A 62 -2.78 -8.64 23.46
CA LYS A 62 -4.20 -8.32 23.63
C LYS A 62 -4.58 -7.03 22.91
N THR A 63 -3.59 -6.20 22.59
CA THR A 63 -3.80 -4.87 22.00
C THR A 63 -3.41 -4.85 20.53
N CYS A 64 -4.18 -4.10 19.76
CA CYS A 64 -3.99 -3.89 18.33
C CYS A 64 -3.31 -2.54 18.07
N ILE A 65 -2.67 -2.38 16.91
CA ILE A 65 -1.92 -1.15 16.58
C ILE A 65 -2.82 0.08 16.65
N MET A 66 -4.06 0.01 16.15
CA MET A 66 -4.99 1.14 16.11
C MET A 66 -5.82 1.29 17.40
N GLU A 67 -5.56 0.53 18.45
CA GLU A 67 -6.23 0.75 19.73
C GLU A 67 -5.70 2.03 20.39
N ALA A 68 -6.60 2.89 20.88
CA ALA A 68 -6.21 4.12 21.56
C ALA A 68 -5.33 3.77 22.78
N SER A 69 -4.06 4.16 22.74
CA SER A 69 -3.01 3.62 23.62
C SER A 69 -3.32 3.75 25.12
N THR A 70 -3.66 2.64 25.79
CA THR A 70 -3.87 2.56 27.25
C THR A 70 -2.84 1.73 28.01
N ASP A 71 -2.00 0.93 27.32
CA ASP A 71 -1.18 -0.11 27.97
C ASP A 71 0.33 0.00 27.71
N PHE A 72 1.11 -0.59 28.63
CA PHE A 72 2.57 -0.66 28.60
C PHE A 72 3.14 -1.49 27.43
N LEU A 73 2.34 -2.38 26.83
CA LEU A 73 2.76 -3.25 25.74
C LEU A 73 2.21 -2.76 24.40
N PRO A 74 3.06 -2.53 23.38
CA PRO A 74 2.61 -2.06 22.08
C PRO A 74 1.83 -3.13 21.34
N GLY A 75 0.80 -2.70 20.60
CA GLY A 75 0.14 -3.54 19.62
C GLY A 75 1.11 -3.89 18.48
N LEU A 76 1.10 -5.16 18.06
CA LEU A 76 2.01 -5.64 17.01
C LEU A 76 1.29 -6.03 15.71
N ASN A 77 -0.04 -6.08 15.75
CA ASN A 77 -0.88 -6.46 14.60
C ASN A 77 -1.99 -5.43 14.40
N PHE A 78 -2.39 -5.27 13.14
CA PHE A 78 -3.60 -4.55 12.79
C PHE A 78 -4.84 -5.45 12.98
N SER A 79 -5.95 -4.85 13.42
CA SER A 79 -7.21 -5.56 13.58
C SER A 79 -7.84 -5.93 12.23
N ASN A 80 -8.86 -6.78 12.25
CA ASN A 80 -9.60 -7.05 11.02
C ASN A 80 -10.36 -5.81 10.50
N CYS A 81 -10.76 -4.89 11.39
CA CYS A 81 -11.38 -3.61 11.02
C CYS A 81 -10.39 -2.70 10.30
N SER A 82 -9.17 -2.58 10.85
CA SER A 82 -8.06 -1.84 10.21
C SER A 82 -7.79 -2.36 8.79
N ARG A 83 -7.78 -3.68 8.60
CA ARG A 83 -7.55 -4.28 7.27
C ARG A 83 -8.66 -3.95 6.27
N GLN A 84 -9.92 -4.00 6.69
CA GLN A 84 -11.07 -3.65 5.85
C GLN A 84 -11.08 -2.16 5.49
N ALA A 85 -10.74 -1.29 6.45
CA ALA A 85 -10.62 0.15 6.22
C ALA A 85 -9.51 0.46 5.21
N LEU A 86 -8.33 -0.17 5.34
CA LEU A 86 -7.24 -0.02 4.36
C LEU A 86 -7.67 -0.48 2.97
N GLU A 87 -8.28 -1.66 2.85
CA GLU A 87 -8.75 -2.19 1.56
C GLU A 87 -9.74 -1.23 0.91
N LYS A 88 -10.70 -0.72 1.68
CA LYS A 88 -11.66 0.28 1.21
C LYS A 88 -10.96 1.55 0.74
N ALA A 89 -10.04 2.11 1.53
CA ALA A 89 -9.32 3.32 1.17
C ALA A 89 -8.53 3.17 -0.13
N LEU A 90 -7.82 2.04 -0.30
CA LEU A 90 -7.06 1.74 -1.53
C LEU A 90 -7.96 1.53 -2.75
N LEU A 91 -9.18 1.00 -2.57
CA LEU A 91 -10.17 0.86 -3.63
C LEU A 91 -10.82 2.19 -4.01
N ASP A 92 -10.98 3.09 -3.05
CA ASP A 92 -11.49 4.46 -3.24
C ASP A 92 -10.42 5.39 -3.88
N GLY A 93 -9.26 4.86 -4.29
CA GLY A 93 -8.19 5.58 -5.00
C GLY A 93 -7.16 6.25 -4.09
N MET A 94 -7.18 5.99 -2.78
CA MET A 94 -6.15 6.47 -1.86
C MET A 94 -4.84 5.70 -2.05
N GLY A 95 -3.70 6.37 -1.86
CA GLY A 95 -2.40 5.70 -1.87
C GLY A 95 -1.81 5.47 -3.26
N SER A 96 -2.24 6.20 -4.29
CA SER A 96 -1.68 6.13 -5.66
C SER A 96 -0.14 6.18 -5.68
N CYS A 97 0.47 7.06 -4.89
CA CYS A 97 1.92 7.17 -4.75
C CYS A 97 2.62 5.95 -4.10
N LEU A 98 1.87 5.06 -3.44
CA LEU A 98 2.44 3.87 -2.78
C LEU A 98 2.76 2.75 -3.77
N PHE A 99 2.20 2.82 -4.97
CA PHE A 99 2.41 1.85 -6.05
C PHE A 99 3.50 2.30 -7.03
N GLU A 100 4.07 3.50 -6.83
CA GLU A 100 5.26 3.94 -7.55
C GLU A 100 6.49 3.17 -7.08
N GLN A 101 7.23 2.59 -8.02
CA GLN A 101 8.49 1.95 -7.71
C GLN A 101 9.57 3.01 -7.54
N LEU A 102 9.80 3.45 -6.29
CA LEU A 102 10.89 4.37 -5.96
C LEU A 102 12.23 3.86 -6.52
N PRO A 103 13.10 4.75 -7.06
CA PRO A 103 14.44 4.38 -7.46
C PRO A 103 15.17 3.78 -6.27
N ARG A 104 15.43 2.47 -6.38
CA ARG A 104 16.30 1.62 -5.54
C ARG A 104 17.06 2.42 -4.48
N LEU A 105 16.50 2.50 -3.27
CA LEU A 105 17.20 3.05 -2.11
C LEU A 105 18.54 2.31 -1.94
N PRO A 106 19.65 3.02 -1.64
CA PRO A 106 20.94 2.37 -1.43
C PRO A 106 20.85 1.35 -0.28
N SER A 107 21.10 0.09 -0.61
CA SER A 107 21.39 -1.06 0.25
C SER A 107 21.40 -0.79 1.77
N MET A 108 20.23 -0.82 2.41
CA MET A 108 20.14 -1.58 3.66
C MET A 108 20.27 -3.04 3.23
N ALA A 109 21.29 -3.74 3.74
CA ALA A 109 21.74 -5.06 3.27
C ALA A 109 20.60 -5.90 2.68
N THR A 110 20.65 -6.20 1.38
CA THR A 110 19.63 -7.01 0.70
C THR A 110 19.67 -8.43 1.27
N VAL A 111 18.84 -8.68 2.29
CA VAL A 111 18.69 -9.99 2.91
C VAL A 111 17.75 -10.82 2.05
N CYS A 112 18.26 -11.94 1.51
CA CYS A 112 17.41 -12.93 0.86
C CYS A 112 16.34 -13.42 1.86
N GLY A 113 15.07 -13.28 1.48
CA GLY A 113 13.93 -13.67 2.29
C GLY A 113 13.14 -12.55 2.96
N ASN A 114 13.56 -11.28 2.83
CA ASN A 114 12.84 -10.14 3.41
C ASN A 114 11.76 -9.51 2.49
N LYS A 115 11.46 -10.11 1.33
CA LYS A 115 10.51 -9.60 0.30
C LYS A 115 10.81 -8.20 -0.28
N ILE A 116 11.99 -7.64 -0.01
CA ILE A 116 12.42 -6.35 -0.59
C ILE A 116 13.29 -6.65 -1.81
N SER A 117 12.89 -6.16 -2.98
CA SER A 117 13.63 -6.31 -4.23
C SER A 117 14.82 -5.33 -4.27
N GLY A 118 16.01 -5.83 -3.93
CA GLY A 118 17.28 -5.07 -4.01
C GLY A 118 18.01 -5.26 -5.35
N LEU A 119 19.02 -4.41 -5.59
CA LEU A 119 19.83 -4.20 -6.82
C LEU A 119 20.39 -5.45 -7.54
N SER A 120 20.25 -6.67 -7.01
CA SER A 120 20.80 -7.90 -7.61
C SER A 120 19.99 -9.19 -7.38
N LYS A 121 18.84 -9.13 -6.70
CA LYS A 121 17.96 -10.28 -6.48
C LYS A 121 16.52 -9.87 -6.78
N GLN A 122 16.12 -9.99 -8.04
CA GLN A 122 14.75 -9.78 -8.51
C GLN A 122 13.73 -10.78 -7.91
N TYR A 123 14.19 -11.80 -7.19
CA TYR A 123 13.39 -12.98 -6.86
C TYR A 123 13.49 -13.27 -5.36
N ASN A 124 12.61 -12.67 -4.57
CA ASN A 124 12.61 -12.74 -3.11
C ASN A 124 11.25 -13.21 -2.60
N CYS A 125 10.98 -14.52 -2.66
CA CYS A 125 9.72 -15.14 -2.24
C CYS A 125 9.49 -15.14 -0.70
N GLY A 126 10.39 -14.55 0.09
CA GLY A 126 10.35 -14.58 1.55
C GLY A 126 11.30 -15.60 2.18
N PHE A 127 11.32 -15.67 3.52
CA PHE A 127 12.17 -16.59 4.27
C PHE A 127 11.88 -18.05 3.91
N PRO A 128 12.86 -18.97 4.03
CA PRO A 128 12.70 -20.37 3.65
C PRO A 128 11.47 -21.08 4.22
N ASP A 129 11.09 -20.77 5.46
CA ASP A 129 9.94 -21.37 6.15
C ASP A 129 8.58 -20.91 5.56
N HIS A 130 8.57 -19.83 4.78
CA HIS A 130 7.38 -19.20 4.22
C HIS A 130 7.38 -19.10 2.69
N CYS A 131 8.47 -19.48 2.01
CA CYS A 131 8.53 -19.45 0.55
C CYS A 131 7.93 -20.73 -0.04
N THR A 132 6.74 -20.59 -0.61
CA THR A 132 6.02 -21.66 -1.34
C THR A 132 6.13 -21.51 -2.86
N ASP A 133 6.93 -20.56 -3.37
CA ASP A 133 7.04 -20.26 -4.80
C ASP A 133 7.75 -21.41 -5.56
N PRO A 134 7.06 -22.11 -6.49
CA PRO A 134 7.67 -23.17 -7.29
C PRO A 134 8.73 -22.67 -8.28
N CYS A 135 8.80 -21.36 -8.55
CA CYS A 135 9.72 -20.76 -9.52
C CYS A 135 11.00 -20.20 -8.87
N CYS A 136 11.02 -20.04 -7.55
CA CYS A 136 12.13 -19.46 -6.80
C CYS A 136 12.78 -20.48 -5.86
N ASP A 137 14.09 -20.33 -5.66
CA ASP A 137 14.82 -21.01 -4.60
C ASP A 137 15.01 -20.04 -3.41
N SER A 138 14.45 -20.39 -2.25
CA SER A 138 14.38 -19.52 -1.07
C SER A 138 15.71 -19.32 -0.35
N VAL A 139 16.70 -20.18 -0.61
CA VAL A 139 18.03 -20.12 0.01
C VAL A 139 18.95 -19.22 -0.81
N THR A 140 18.89 -19.36 -2.13
CA THR A 140 19.74 -18.63 -3.06
C THR A 140 19.10 -17.32 -3.54
N CYS A 141 17.77 -17.20 -3.47
CA CYS A 141 16.96 -16.14 -4.11
C CYS A 141 17.23 -16.06 -5.62
N GLN A 142 17.29 -17.22 -6.27
CA GLN A 142 17.45 -17.36 -7.71
C GLN A 142 16.25 -18.09 -8.31
N LEU A 143 15.98 -17.83 -9.59
CA LEU A 143 14.99 -18.59 -10.34
C LEU A 143 15.45 -20.04 -10.54
N ARG A 144 14.50 -20.97 -10.44
CA ARG A 144 14.75 -22.36 -10.78
C ARG A 144 14.98 -22.53 -12.29
N PRO A 145 15.71 -23.58 -12.72
CA PRO A 145 15.91 -23.84 -14.14
C PRO A 145 14.60 -23.88 -14.93
N GLY A 146 14.51 -23.09 -16.01
CA GLY A 146 13.32 -22.99 -16.85
C GLY A 146 12.32 -21.90 -16.43
N ALA A 147 12.46 -21.32 -15.24
CA ALA A 147 11.66 -20.18 -14.81
C ALA A 147 12.22 -18.86 -15.38
N ARG A 148 11.31 -17.95 -15.75
CA ARG A 148 11.61 -16.57 -16.19
C ARG A 148 11.10 -15.50 -15.22
N CYS A 149 10.27 -15.92 -14.26
CA CYS A 149 9.67 -15.05 -13.25
C CYS A 149 9.30 -15.86 -12.00
N THR A 150 9.10 -15.16 -10.89
CA THR A 150 8.51 -15.67 -9.65
C THR A 150 6.99 -15.78 -9.77
N SER A 151 6.38 -16.76 -9.12
CA SER A 151 4.92 -16.98 -9.19
C SER A 151 4.11 -15.83 -8.60
N ASP A 152 4.71 -15.06 -7.70
CA ASP A 152 4.06 -13.96 -6.97
C ASP A 152 3.85 -12.70 -7.85
N GLY A 153 4.51 -12.60 -9.00
CA GLY A 153 4.39 -11.45 -9.89
C GLY A 153 3.08 -11.47 -10.69
N PRO A 154 2.33 -10.35 -10.80
CA PRO A 154 1.04 -10.30 -11.49
C PRO A 154 1.18 -10.56 -13.01
N CYS A 155 2.36 -10.35 -13.58
CA CYS A 155 2.71 -10.66 -14.97
C CYS A 155 3.41 -12.01 -15.14
N CYS A 156 3.35 -12.90 -14.14
CA CYS A 156 3.87 -14.27 -14.23
C CYS A 156 2.74 -15.30 -14.28
N GLN A 157 2.89 -16.33 -15.11
CA GLN A 157 2.02 -17.49 -15.12
C GLN A 157 2.86 -18.75 -15.38
N ASN A 158 2.78 -19.74 -14.49
CA ASN A 158 3.53 -21.00 -14.60
C ASN A 158 5.05 -20.78 -14.80
N CYS A 159 5.65 -19.88 -14.02
CA CYS A 159 7.05 -19.47 -14.14
C CYS A 159 7.44 -18.84 -15.49
N GLN A 160 6.47 -18.46 -16.34
CA GLN A 160 6.70 -17.76 -17.61
C GLN A 160 6.05 -16.37 -17.58
N LEU A 161 6.68 -15.43 -18.28
CA LEU A 161 6.13 -14.09 -18.41
C LEU A 161 4.86 -14.12 -19.26
N ARG A 162 3.85 -13.36 -18.82
CA ARG A 162 2.66 -13.10 -19.61
C ARG A 162 3.01 -12.24 -20.83
N PRO A 163 2.30 -12.38 -21.97
CA PRO A 163 2.56 -11.58 -23.15
C PRO A 163 2.27 -10.10 -22.91
N ALA A 164 2.88 -9.24 -23.73
CA ALA A 164 2.60 -7.81 -23.73
C ALA A 164 1.11 -7.53 -23.97
N GLY A 165 0.53 -6.59 -23.24
CA GLY A 165 -0.89 -6.26 -23.34
C GLY A 165 -1.81 -7.13 -22.47
N TRP A 166 -1.27 -8.05 -21.67
CA TRP A 166 -2.08 -8.76 -20.67
C TRP A 166 -2.40 -7.84 -19.49
N GLN A 167 -3.67 -7.60 -19.18
CA GLN A 167 -4.06 -6.75 -18.05
C GLN A 167 -3.61 -7.36 -16.71
N CYS A 168 -2.70 -6.67 -16.01
CA CYS A 168 -2.19 -7.10 -14.71
C CYS A 168 -2.86 -6.39 -13.54
N ARG A 169 -3.35 -5.16 -13.75
CA ARG A 169 -4.14 -4.42 -12.77
C ARG A 169 -5.36 -3.81 -13.45
N PRO A 170 -6.59 -4.05 -12.94
CA PRO A 170 -7.77 -3.33 -13.38
C PRO A 170 -7.79 -1.91 -12.79
N ALA A 171 -8.43 -0.99 -13.50
CA ALA A 171 -8.73 0.35 -13.00
C ALA A 171 -9.62 0.28 -11.75
N ARG A 172 -9.35 1.15 -10.77
CA ARG A 172 -10.07 1.33 -9.51
C ARG A 172 -10.75 2.70 -9.46
N GLY A 173 -12.07 2.71 -9.59
CA GLY A 173 -12.85 3.94 -9.54
C GLY A 173 -12.67 4.81 -10.78
N ASP A 174 -13.16 6.04 -10.70
CA ASP A 174 -13.32 6.92 -11.88
C ASP A 174 -12.00 7.55 -12.36
N CYS A 175 -10.98 7.64 -11.50
CA CYS A 175 -9.75 8.39 -11.76
C CYS A 175 -8.52 7.51 -11.98
N ASP A 176 -8.70 6.22 -12.17
CA ASP A 176 -7.62 5.24 -12.31
C ASP A 176 -7.63 4.62 -13.71
N LEU A 177 -6.46 4.20 -14.19
CA LEU A 177 -6.31 3.53 -15.49
C LEU A 177 -5.88 2.08 -15.29
N PRO A 178 -6.19 1.16 -16.22
CA PRO A 178 -5.70 -0.21 -16.14
C PRO A 178 -4.26 -0.32 -16.66
N GLU A 179 -3.46 -1.19 -16.05
CA GLU A 179 -2.11 -1.51 -16.52
C GLU A 179 -2.03 -2.90 -17.14
N PHE A 180 -1.12 -2.97 -18.09
CA PHE A 180 -0.89 -4.15 -18.90
C PHE A 180 0.57 -4.56 -18.83
N CYS A 181 0.82 -5.86 -18.72
CA CYS A 181 2.15 -6.43 -18.75
C CYS A 181 2.92 -5.95 -19.98
N SER A 182 4.19 -5.61 -19.78
CA SER A 182 5.11 -5.23 -20.86
C SER A 182 5.56 -6.45 -21.70
N GLY A 183 5.47 -7.65 -21.14
CA GLY A 183 5.91 -8.90 -21.77
C GLY A 183 7.34 -9.32 -21.44
N ASP A 184 8.11 -8.45 -20.78
CA ASP A 184 9.52 -8.65 -20.42
C ASP A 184 9.79 -8.54 -18.91
N SER A 185 8.76 -8.28 -18.10
CA SER A 185 8.81 -8.16 -16.64
C SER A 185 7.74 -9.01 -15.96
N SER A 186 8.07 -9.57 -14.79
CA SER A 186 7.12 -10.27 -13.91
C SER A 186 6.21 -9.32 -13.13
N GLU A 187 6.66 -8.08 -12.99
CA GLU A 187 5.94 -7.01 -12.31
C GLU A 187 5.00 -6.31 -13.29
N CYS A 188 3.88 -5.85 -12.77
CA CYS A 188 3.03 -4.91 -13.48
C CYS A 188 3.78 -3.57 -13.60
N PRO A 189 3.62 -2.80 -14.69
CA PRO A 189 4.14 -1.44 -14.75
C PRO A 189 3.67 -0.58 -13.57
N PRO A 190 4.37 0.53 -13.27
CA PRO A 190 3.93 1.48 -12.26
C PRO A 190 2.48 1.92 -12.50
N ASP A 191 1.75 2.10 -11.41
CA ASP A 191 0.35 2.57 -11.40
C ASP A 191 0.26 3.95 -12.06
N VAL A 192 -0.64 4.09 -13.03
CA VAL A 192 -0.95 5.36 -13.70
C VAL A 192 -2.43 5.68 -13.53
N SER A 193 -2.71 6.93 -13.18
CA SER A 193 -4.06 7.43 -13.00
C SER A 193 -4.44 8.41 -14.12
N LEU A 194 -5.71 8.79 -14.20
CA LEU A 194 -6.13 9.91 -15.02
C LEU A 194 -5.45 11.20 -14.53
N GLY A 195 -5.08 12.05 -15.48
CA GLY A 195 -4.44 13.33 -15.20
C GLY A 195 -5.35 14.28 -14.41
N ASP A 196 -4.71 15.17 -13.64
CA ASP A 196 -5.42 16.17 -12.84
C ASP A 196 -6.31 17.05 -13.71
N GLY A 197 -7.59 17.18 -13.35
CA GLY A 197 -8.60 17.94 -14.08
C GLY A 197 -9.50 17.10 -15.00
N GLU A 198 -9.24 15.80 -15.16
CA GLU A 198 -10.17 14.90 -15.83
C GLU A 198 -11.50 14.78 -15.04
N PRO A 199 -12.68 14.85 -15.67
CA PRO A 199 -13.96 14.86 -14.96
C PRO A 199 -14.28 13.49 -14.34
N CYS A 200 -14.81 13.50 -13.12
CA CYS A 200 -15.18 12.28 -12.39
C CYS A 200 -16.46 12.49 -11.57
N ALA A 201 -17.02 11.45 -10.94
CA ALA A 201 -18.27 11.53 -10.17
C ALA A 201 -19.43 12.20 -10.95
N GLY A 202 -19.55 11.87 -12.24
CA GLY A 202 -20.56 12.46 -13.13
C GLY A 202 -20.42 13.97 -13.35
N GLY A 203 -19.21 14.52 -13.19
CA GLY A 203 -18.92 15.96 -13.34
C GLY A 203 -19.08 16.78 -12.06
N GLN A 204 -19.31 16.15 -10.91
CA GLN A 204 -19.36 16.83 -9.61
C GLN A 204 -17.97 17.00 -8.96
N ALA A 205 -16.94 16.45 -9.59
CA ALA A 205 -15.54 16.62 -9.22
C ALA A 205 -14.65 16.41 -10.45
N VAL A 206 -13.37 16.69 -10.28
CA VAL A 206 -12.31 16.28 -11.21
C VAL A 206 -11.28 15.43 -10.47
N CYS A 207 -10.58 14.60 -11.22
CA CYS A 207 -9.46 13.82 -10.74
C CYS A 207 -8.38 14.77 -10.24
N MET A 208 -7.88 14.48 -9.04
CA MET A 208 -6.73 15.13 -8.44
C MET A 208 -5.89 14.04 -7.77
N GLN A 209 -4.66 13.85 -8.26
CA GLN A 209 -3.70 12.87 -7.74
C GLN A 209 -4.28 11.43 -7.70
N GLY A 210 -5.09 11.08 -8.71
CA GLY A 210 -5.78 9.79 -8.82
C GLY A 210 -7.02 9.64 -7.94
N ARG A 211 -7.45 10.68 -7.21
CA ARG A 211 -8.63 10.67 -6.35
C ARG A 211 -9.81 11.35 -7.03
N CYS A 212 -11.02 10.80 -6.81
CA CYS A 212 -12.28 11.45 -7.13
C CYS A 212 -13.12 11.62 -5.86
N ALA A 213 -13.50 12.85 -5.52
CA ALA A 213 -14.35 13.09 -4.38
C ALA A 213 -15.28 14.29 -4.60
N SER A 214 -16.56 14.02 -4.86
CA SER A 214 -17.58 15.06 -4.84
C SER A 214 -17.86 15.53 -3.41
N TYR A 215 -18.43 16.72 -3.26
CA TYR A 215 -18.78 17.26 -1.94
C TYR A 215 -19.77 16.32 -1.22
N ALA A 216 -20.73 15.77 -1.95
CA ALA A 216 -21.71 14.83 -1.39
C ALA A 216 -21.06 13.52 -0.93
N GLN A 217 -20.11 12.97 -1.70
CA GLN A 217 -19.35 11.78 -1.29
C GLN A 217 -18.55 12.05 -0.01
N GLN A 218 -17.93 13.23 0.12
CA GLN A 218 -17.21 13.62 1.33
C GLN A 218 -18.14 13.73 2.54
N CYS A 219 -19.34 14.30 2.37
CA CYS A 219 -20.34 14.31 3.45
C CYS A 219 -20.80 12.90 3.85
N GLN A 220 -20.96 11.99 2.90
CA GLN A 220 -21.34 10.60 3.19
C GLN A 220 -20.20 9.82 3.84
N ALA A 221 -18.94 10.10 3.50
CA ALA A 221 -17.79 9.53 4.18
C ALA A 221 -17.74 9.98 5.65
N LEU A 222 -18.16 11.21 5.94
CA LEU A 222 -18.13 11.78 7.29
C LEU A 222 -19.34 11.38 8.15
N TRP A 223 -20.54 11.43 7.59
CA TRP A 223 -21.81 11.28 8.32
C TRP A 223 -22.61 10.04 7.93
N GLY A 224 -22.09 9.22 7.01
CA GLY A 224 -22.74 8.02 6.53
C GLY A 224 -23.76 8.24 5.40
N PRO A 225 -24.39 7.14 4.94
CA PRO A 225 -25.34 7.18 3.83
C PRO A 225 -26.48 8.18 4.05
N GLY A 226 -26.81 8.93 3.00
CA GLY A 226 -27.88 9.94 3.03
C GLY A 226 -27.43 11.34 3.47
N ALA A 227 -26.19 11.52 3.93
CA ALA A 227 -25.62 12.83 4.15
C ALA A 227 -25.42 13.60 2.83
N GLN A 228 -25.62 14.91 2.87
CA GLN A 228 -25.56 15.82 1.73
C GLN A 228 -24.83 17.11 2.09
N PRO A 229 -24.37 17.89 1.10
CA PRO A 229 -23.85 19.23 1.35
C PRO A 229 -24.90 20.07 2.09
N ALA A 230 -24.46 20.84 3.08
CA ALA A 230 -25.31 21.86 3.69
C ALA A 230 -25.75 22.88 2.62
N THR A 231 -26.85 23.57 2.89
CA THR A 231 -27.29 24.64 1.98
C THR A 231 -26.20 25.70 1.76
N PRO A 232 -26.15 26.36 0.59
CA PRO A 232 -25.11 27.34 0.29
C PRO A 232 -24.98 28.46 1.33
N LEU A 233 -26.10 28.91 1.91
CA LEU A 233 -26.09 29.96 2.93
C LEU A 233 -25.49 29.48 4.26
N CYS A 234 -25.84 28.28 4.73
CA CYS A 234 -25.25 27.72 5.95
C CYS A 234 -23.75 27.50 5.78
N LEU A 235 -23.35 26.99 4.61
CA LEU A 235 -21.95 26.76 4.28
C LEU A 235 -21.16 28.07 4.27
N LEU A 236 -21.66 29.06 3.53
CA LEU A 236 -21.05 30.39 3.43
C LEU A 236 -20.88 31.02 4.80
N THR A 237 -21.94 30.99 5.61
CA THR A 237 -21.97 31.62 6.94
C THR A 237 -20.97 30.98 7.89
N ALA A 238 -20.85 29.65 7.91
CA ALA A 238 -19.83 28.99 8.72
C ALA A 238 -18.42 29.34 8.26
N ASN A 239 -18.12 29.11 6.98
CA ASN A 239 -16.73 29.15 6.52
C ASN A 239 -16.16 30.57 6.44
N THR A 240 -17.01 31.60 6.34
CA THR A 240 -16.58 33.01 6.44
C THR A 240 -16.35 33.51 7.88
N ARG A 241 -16.70 32.73 8.92
CA ARG A 241 -16.38 33.10 10.30
C ARG A 241 -14.90 32.97 10.61
N GLY A 242 -14.27 31.91 10.12
CA GLY A 242 -12.87 31.62 10.43
C GLY A 242 -12.70 31.18 11.88
N ASP A 243 -13.50 30.20 12.32
CA ASP A 243 -13.43 29.62 13.65
C ASP A 243 -13.42 28.07 13.58
N ALA A 244 -13.63 27.42 14.72
CA ALA A 244 -13.59 25.95 14.85
C ALA A 244 -14.76 25.23 14.17
N PHE A 245 -15.82 25.96 13.79
CA PHE A 245 -17.04 25.45 13.15
C PHE A 245 -17.05 25.72 11.64
N GLY A 246 -16.24 26.69 11.16
CA GLY A 246 -16.04 26.92 9.73
C GLY A 246 -14.85 27.82 9.44
N ASN A 247 -13.99 27.39 8.51
CA ASN A 247 -12.75 28.08 8.13
C ASN A 247 -12.22 27.58 6.77
N CYS A 248 -11.24 28.29 6.21
CA CYS A 248 -10.44 27.90 5.04
C CYS A 248 -9.04 27.41 5.46
N GLY A 249 -9.00 26.61 6.53
CA GLY A 249 -7.77 26.08 7.09
C GLY A 249 -7.20 26.97 8.20
N ARG A 250 -5.91 26.77 8.48
CA ARG A 250 -5.21 27.41 9.59
C ARG A 250 -3.98 28.15 9.07
N SER A 251 -3.70 29.30 9.67
CA SER A 251 -2.47 30.04 9.39
C SER A 251 -1.26 29.28 9.97
N PRO A 252 -0.02 29.63 9.57
CA PRO A 252 1.19 29.06 10.18
C PRO A 252 1.28 29.23 11.70
N THR A 253 0.53 30.18 12.26
CA THR A 253 0.46 30.43 13.72
C THR A 253 -0.60 29.57 14.43
N GLY A 254 -1.36 28.76 13.68
CA GLY A 254 -2.41 27.88 14.17
C GLY A 254 -3.80 28.52 14.30
N SER A 255 -3.93 29.82 14.02
CA SER A 255 -5.22 30.52 13.99
C SER A 255 -6.08 30.06 12.82
N TYR A 256 -7.39 29.96 13.00
CA TYR A 256 -8.32 29.69 11.90
C TYR A 256 -8.32 30.86 10.90
N VAL A 257 -8.44 30.52 9.62
CA VAL A 257 -8.50 31.48 8.51
C VAL A 257 -9.94 31.58 8.03
N SER A 258 -10.50 32.79 8.01
CA SER A 258 -11.80 33.04 7.40
C SER A 258 -11.71 32.90 5.87
N CYS A 259 -12.71 32.28 5.26
CA CYS A 259 -12.81 32.16 3.81
C CYS A 259 -13.25 33.47 3.14
N ASP A 260 -12.76 33.73 1.92
CA ASP A 260 -13.47 34.64 1.00
C ASP A 260 -14.85 34.04 0.68
N PRO A 261 -15.92 34.85 0.54
CA PRO A 261 -17.25 34.35 0.22
C PRO A 261 -17.29 33.39 -0.99
N ARG A 262 -16.47 33.61 -2.02
CA ARG A 262 -16.43 32.73 -3.21
C ARG A 262 -15.74 31.39 -2.92
N ASP A 263 -14.85 31.37 -1.94
CA ASP A 263 -13.99 30.24 -1.58
C ASP A 263 -14.61 29.40 -0.46
N ALA A 264 -15.72 29.84 0.13
CA ALA A 264 -16.35 29.19 1.27
C ALA A 264 -16.64 27.71 1.05
N ILE A 265 -17.09 27.29 -0.15
CA ILE A 265 -17.32 25.88 -0.52
C ILE A 265 -16.06 25.02 -0.56
N CYS A 266 -14.87 25.63 -0.58
CA CYS A 266 -13.59 24.95 -0.50
C CYS A 266 -12.96 25.00 0.90
N GLY A 267 -13.69 25.54 1.88
CA GLY A 267 -13.32 25.55 3.29
C GLY A 267 -13.66 24.24 4.00
N GLN A 268 -14.00 24.32 5.28
CA GLN A 268 -14.42 23.18 6.09
C GLN A 268 -15.73 22.58 5.57
N LEU A 269 -15.80 21.25 5.51
CA LEU A 269 -16.97 20.49 5.07
C LEU A 269 -18.16 20.74 5.99
N GLN A 270 -19.18 21.39 5.44
CA GLN A 270 -20.49 21.57 6.04
C GLN A 270 -21.50 20.63 5.41
N CYS A 271 -22.10 19.74 6.21
CA CYS A 271 -23.00 18.68 5.77
C CYS A 271 -24.32 18.72 6.53
N GLN A 272 -25.36 18.13 5.95
CA GLN A 272 -26.68 17.96 6.55
C GLN A 272 -27.20 16.54 6.31
N GLY A 273 -28.05 16.06 7.22
CA GLY A 273 -28.58 14.69 7.17
C GLY A 273 -27.53 13.62 7.56
N GLY A 274 -27.75 12.38 7.13
CA GLY A 274 -26.91 11.25 7.51
C GLY A 274 -27.27 10.67 8.89
N MET A 275 -26.26 10.14 9.57
CA MET A 275 -26.39 9.50 10.89
C MET A 275 -26.26 10.51 12.02
N ALA A 276 -26.76 10.15 13.21
CA ALA A 276 -26.71 11.00 14.40
C ALA A 276 -25.30 11.19 14.98
N GLN A 277 -24.38 10.27 14.69
CA GLN A 277 -22.97 10.36 15.04
C GLN A 277 -22.13 10.25 13.76
N PRO A 278 -21.00 10.98 13.68
CA PRO A 278 -20.10 10.88 12.54
C PRO A 278 -19.47 9.49 12.49
N LEU A 279 -19.11 9.04 11.28
CA LEU A 279 -18.31 7.84 11.07
C LEU A 279 -16.86 8.05 11.50
N LEU A 280 -16.38 9.30 11.43
CA LEU A 280 -15.02 9.70 11.76
C LEU A 280 -15.04 10.55 13.04
N GLY A 281 -14.36 10.07 14.08
CA GLY A 281 -14.26 10.75 15.38
C GLY A 281 -15.59 10.97 16.09
N SER A 282 -15.71 12.09 16.81
CA SER A 282 -16.85 12.40 17.68
C SER A 282 -17.25 13.87 17.59
N ALA A 283 -18.55 14.16 17.77
CA ALA A 283 -19.02 15.54 17.83
C ALA A 283 -18.70 16.15 19.20
N ARG A 284 -17.74 17.09 19.24
CA ARG A 284 -17.31 17.76 20.47
C ARG A 284 -18.26 18.87 20.88
N ASP A 285 -18.64 19.69 19.90
CA ASP A 285 -19.56 20.81 20.11
C ASP A 285 -20.44 21.03 18.87
N LEU A 286 -21.65 21.52 19.10
CA LEU A 286 -22.62 21.84 18.07
C LEU A 286 -23.04 23.30 18.19
N HIS A 287 -22.92 24.03 17.08
CA HIS A 287 -23.42 25.38 16.97
C HIS A 287 -24.60 25.41 16.00
N TRP A 288 -25.69 26.07 16.41
CA TRP A 288 -26.88 26.23 15.58
C TRP A 288 -27.30 27.69 15.52
N GLU A 289 -27.85 28.10 14.38
CA GLU A 289 -28.38 29.43 14.18
C GLU A 289 -29.49 29.40 13.13
N THR A 290 -30.50 30.25 13.32
CA THR A 290 -31.54 30.48 12.33
C THR A 290 -31.19 31.71 11.50
N LEU A 291 -30.99 31.52 10.21
CA LEU A 291 -30.68 32.57 9.26
C LEU A 291 -31.93 32.94 8.46
N GLU A 292 -32.12 34.23 8.20
CA GLU A 292 -33.16 34.71 7.30
C GLU A 292 -32.61 34.81 5.87
N ALA A 293 -33.33 34.23 4.91
CA ALA A 293 -32.99 34.27 3.49
C ALA A 293 -34.26 34.50 2.66
N ASN A 294 -34.36 35.66 2.00
CA ASN A 294 -35.50 36.02 1.13
C ASN A 294 -36.88 35.84 1.80
N GLY A 295 -36.99 36.17 3.10
CA GLY A 295 -38.23 36.03 3.88
C GLY A 295 -38.56 34.60 4.35
N THR A 296 -37.67 33.63 4.09
CA THR A 296 -37.71 32.28 4.66
C THR A 296 -36.65 32.12 5.74
N TRP A 297 -37.01 31.43 6.83
CA TRP A 297 -36.08 31.12 7.92
C TRP A 297 -35.44 29.75 7.69
N LEU A 298 -34.12 29.68 7.81
CA LEU A 298 -33.31 28.51 7.56
C LEU A 298 -32.52 28.15 8.82
N ASN A 299 -32.67 26.94 9.32
CA ASN A 299 -31.88 26.46 10.46
C ASN A 299 -30.58 25.83 9.96
N CYS A 300 -29.46 26.42 10.37
CA CYS A 300 -28.12 25.94 10.10
C CYS A 300 -27.54 25.30 11.37
N SER A 301 -26.82 24.20 11.19
CA SER A 301 -26.07 23.54 12.25
C SER A 301 -24.67 23.20 11.76
N TRP A 302 -23.68 23.45 12.60
CA TRP A 302 -22.27 23.20 12.31
C TRP A 302 -21.65 22.47 13.50
N VAL A 303 -20.71 21.57 13.20
CA VAL A 303 -20.15 20.67 14.20
C VAL A 303 -18.65 20.86 14.25
N HIS A 304 -18.13 21.02 15.47
CA HIS A 304 -16.72 20.87 15.73
C HIS A 304 -16.44 19.40 16.07
N LEU A 305 -15.79 18.69 15.14
CA LEU A 305 -15.44 17.28 15.32
C LEU A 305 -14.11 17.15 16.08
N ASP A 306 -14.10 16.22 17.04
CA ASP A 306 -12.93 15.77 17.77
C ASP A 306 -12.60 14.35 17.31
N LEU A 307 -11.50 14.23 16.58
CA LEU A 307 -11.00 12.98 16.00
C LEU A 307 -10.02 12.25 16.93
N GLY A 308 -9.84 12.73 18.17
CA GLY A 308 -8.82 12.25 19.08
C GLY A 308 -7.63 13.20 19.19
N ASN A 309 -6.80 12.96 20.20
CA ASN A 309 -5.67 13.83 20.50
C ASN A 309 -4.48 13.60 19.55
N ASP A 310 -4.44 12.46 18.87
CA ASP A 310 -3.44 11.97 17.92
C ASP A 310 -3.84 12.19 16.46
N VAL A 311 -5.03 12.75 16.19
CA VAL A 311 -5.44 13.10 14.83
C VAL A 311 -5.52 14.62 14.67
N ALA A 312 -4.69 15.18 13.79
CA ALA A 312 -4.75 16.61 13.44
C ALA A 312 -5.52 16.80 12.14
N GLN A 313 -6.70 17.45 12.15
CA GLN A 313 -7.34 17.89 10.91
C GLN A 313 -8.18 19.16 11.04
N PRO A 314 -8.12 20.03 10.03
CA PRO A 314 -9.30 20.70 9.50
C PRO A 314 -9.94 19.80 8.43
N LEU A 315 -11.21 19.41 8.62
CA LEU A 315 -12.02 18.64 7.65
C LEU A 315 -12.36 19.49 6.42
N LEU A 316 -11.35 19.88 5.65
CA LEU A 316 -11.50 20.76 4.49
C LEU A 316 -11.99 19.96 3.30
N THR A 317 -12.76 20.64 2.45
CA THR A 317 -13.16 20.11 1.16
C THR A 317 -11.92 19.73 0.35
N LEU A 318 -11.92 18.49 -0.14
CA LEU A 318 -10.78 17.95 -0.87
C LEU A 318 -10.56 18.70 -2.19
N PRO A 319 -9.29 18.85 -2.63
CA PRO A 319 -8.99 19.41 -3.94
C PRO A 319 -9.69 18.64 -5.06
N GLY A 320 -10.09 19.34 -6.12
CA GLY A 320 -10.82 18.76 -7.27
C GLY A 320 -12.33 18.69 -7.10
N THR A 321 -12.85 18.96 -5.91
CA THR A 321 -14.31 19.07 -5.68
C THR A 321 -14.87 20.24 -6.49
N ALA A 322 -15.97 20.04 -7.22
CA ALA A 322 -16.61 21.12 -7.94
C ALA A 322 -17.16 22.18 -6.98
N CYS A 323 -16.80 23.44 -7.22
CA CYS A 323 -17.24 24.59 -6.44
C CYS A 323 -18.12 25.57 -7.25
N GLY A 324 -18.25 25.32 -8.55
CA GLY A 324 -19.11 26.07 -9.47
C GLY A 324 -18.93 25.57 -10.91
N PRO A 325 -19.68 26.13 -11.88
CA PRO A 325 -19.53 25.76 -13.29
C PRO A 325 -18.11 26.06 -13.79
N GLY A 326 -17.35 25.03 -14.18
CA GLY A 326 -15.97 25.15 -14.63
C GLY A 326 -14.95 25.50 -13.51
N LEU A 327 -15.38 25.44 -12.24
CA LEU A 327 -14.56 25.78 -11.08
C LEU A 327 -14.44 24.60 -10.12
N VAL A 328 -13.25 24.40 -9.57
CA VAL A 328 -12.92 23.34 -8.62
C VAL A 328 -12.10 23.88 -7.46
N CYS A 329 -12.14 23.18 -6.32
CA CYS A 329 -11.33 23.54 -5.16
C CYS A 329 -9.85 23.23 -5.39
N ILE A 330 -9.00 24.25 -5.28
CA ILE A 330 -7.54 24.15 -5.37
C ILE A 330 -6.98 25.07 -4.27
N ASP A 331 -6.15 24.52 -3.38
CA ASP A 331 -5.55 25.25 -2.24
C ASP A 331 -6.58 26.02 -1.40
N HIS A 332 -7.70 25.37 -1.08
CA HIS A 332 -8.83 25.94 -0.32
C HIS A 332 -9.54 27.12 -1.00
N ARG A 333 -9.35 27.29 -2.31
CA ARG A 333 -9.98 28.34 -3.12
C ARG A 333 -10.74 27.76 -4.30
N CYS A 334 -11.81 28.44 -4.71
CA CYS A 334 -12.61 28.05 -5.85
C CYS A 334 -12.02 28.64 -7.14
N GLN A 335 -11.31 27.81 -7.90
CA GLN A 335 -10.47 28.23 -9.03
C GLN A 335 -10.87 27.53 -10.34
N PRO A 336 -10.52 28.09 -11.52
CA PRO A 336 -10.79 27.45 -12.81
C PRO A 336 -10.12 26.10 -12.97
N VAL A 337 -10.85 25.12 -13.51
CA VAL A 337 -10.32 23.76 -13.79
C VAL A 337 -9.16 23.79 -14.79
N ASP A 338 -9.12 24.77 -15.69
CA ASP A 338 -8.09 24.91 -16.72
C ASP A 338 -6.67 25.04 -16.15
N LEU A 339 -6.54 25.48 -14.90
CA LEU A 339 -5.25 25.56 -14.21
C LEU A 339 -4.55 24.19 -14.07
N LEU A 340 -5.31 23.10 -14.11
CA LEU A 340 -4.79 21.73 -14.00
C LEU A 340 -4.24 21.19 -15.33
N GLY A 341 -4.59 21.80 -16.47
CA GLY A 341 -4.01 21.49 -17.78
C GLY A 341 -4.53 20.22 -18.48
N ALA A 342 -5.50 19.50 -17.91
CA ALA A 342 -6.09 18.29 -18.54
C ALA A 342 -6.60 18.54 -19.97
N GLN A 343 -7.29 19.66 -20.20
CA GLN A 343 -7.85 19.99 -21.52
C GLN A 343 -6.76 20.12 -22.60
N GLU A 344 -5.65 20.78 -22.27
CA GLU A 344 -4.52 20.93 -23.20
C GLU A 344 -3.92 19.56 -23.55
N CYS A 345 -3.76 18.68 -22.56
CA CYS A 345 -3.25 17.33 -22.78
C CYS A 345 -4.22 16.50 -23.63
N ARG A 346 -5.51 16.47 -23.29
CA ARG A 346 -6.53 15.72 -24.01
C ARG A 346 -6.62 16.10 -25.49
N SER A 347 -6.42 17.39 -25.79
CA SER A 347 -6.41 17.88 -27.18
C SER A 347 -5.31 17.24 -28.05
N LYS A 348 -4.23 16.75 -27.43
CA LYS A 348 -3.11 16.07 -28.11
C LYS A 348 -3.39 14.58 -28.37
N CYS A 349 -4.42 14.00 -27.75
CA CYS A 349 -4.76 12.57 -27.87
C CYS A 349 -5.73 12.26 -29.01
N HIS A 350 -5.95 13.22 -29.93
CA HIS A 350 -6.78 13.08 -31.14
C HIS A 350 -8.20 12.49 -30.93
N GLY A 351 -8.75 12.58 -29.72
CA GLY A 351 -10.06 12.01 -29.38
C GLY A 351 -10.09 10.48 -29.30
N HIS A 352 -8.93 9.83 -29.22
CA HIS A 352 -8.77 8.37 -29.16
C HIS A 352 -7.97 7.92 -27.93
N GLY A 353 -7.98 8.74 -26.89
CA GLY A 353 -7.28 8.48 -25.65
C GLY A 353 -7.57 9.55 -24.60
N VAL A 354 -7.11 9.26 -23.39
CA VAL A 354 -7.21 10.14 -22.22
C VAL A 354 -5.81 10.57 -21.77
N CYS A 355 -5.73 11.67 -21.02
CA CYS A 355 -4.47 12.10 -20.45
C CYS A 355 -4.20 11.34 -19.14
N ASP A 356 -3.01 10.75 -19.00
CA ASP A 356 -2.58 10.15 -17.74
C ASP A 356 -1.90 11.19 -16.80
N SER A 357 -1.61 10.76 -15.57
CA SER A 357 -0.93 11.56 -14.55
C SER A 357 0.47 12.04 -14.95
N ASN A 358 1.10 11.38 -15.94
CA ASN A 358 2.40 11.73 -16.50
C ASN A 358 2.30 12.67 -17.71
N ARG A 359 1.09 13.16 -18.04
CA ARG A 359 0.79 14.01 -19.21
C ARG A 359 1.04 13.33 -20.56
N ASN A 360 0.93 12.01 -20.62
CA ASN A 360 0.93 11.24 -21.85
C ASN A 360 -0.49 10.82 -22.25
N CYS A 361 -0.67 10.49 -23.52
CA CYS A 361 -1.95 9.94 -23.97
C CYS A 361 -2.00 8.43 -23.73
N HIS A 362 -2.95 8.03 -22.89
CA HIS A 362 -3.36 6.64 -22.72
C HIS A 362 -4.42 6.31 -23.77
N CYS A 363 -4.01 5.62 -24.84
CA CYS A 363 -4.84 5.37 -26.00
C CYS A 363 -5.89 4.27 -25.78
N GLU A 364 -7.03 4.42 -26.45
CA GLU A 364 -8.06 3.40 -26.53
C GLU A 364 -7.58 2.18 -27.32
N GLU A 365 -8.26 1.04 -27.13
CA GLU A 365 -7.94 -0.19 -27.83
C GLU A 365 -7.92 0.00 -29.35
N GLY A 366 -6.83 -0.43 -29.99
CA GLY A 366 -6.63 -0.28 -31.43
C GLY A 366 -5.97 1.03 -31.86
N TRP A 367 -5.65 1.94 -30.93
CA TRP A 367 -4.86 3.14 -31.17
C TRP A 367 -3.47 3.07 -30.52
N ALA A 368 -2.48 3.68 -31.17
CA ALA A 368 -1.09 3.60 -30.76
C ALA A 368 -0.62 4.93 -30.14
N PRO A 369 0.16 4.89 -29.04
CA PRO A 369 0.86 6.06 -28.52
C PRO A 369 1.88 6.61 -29.55
N PRO A 370 2.33 7.87 -29.43
CA PRO A 370 2.19 8.75 -28.25
C PRO A 370 0.98 9.69 -28.25
N ASP A 371 0.30 9.88 -29.38
CA ASP A 371 -0.77 10.87 -29.56
C ASP A 371 -2.11 10.27 -29.98
N CYS A 372 -2.19 8.94 -30.03
CA CYS A 372 -3.38 8.18 -30.45
C CYS A 372 -3.87 8.54 -31.86
N SER A 373 -2.99 9.00 -32.75
CA SER A 373 -3.33 9.33 -34.15
C SER A 373 -3.30 8.13 -35.10
N ALA A 374 -2.58 7.07 -34.74
CA ALA A 374 -2.37 5.90 -35.58
C ALA A 374 -3.09 4.66 -35.03
N ARG A 375 -3.71 3.87 -35.91
CA ARG A 375 -4.27 2.57 -35.51
C ARG A 375 -3.19 1.50 -35.39
N VAL A 376 -3.27 0.70 -34.33
CA VAL A 376 -2.47 -0.52 -34.17
C VAL A 376 -2.89 -1.49 -35.27
N ARG A 377 -2.00 -1.76 -36.22
CA ARG A 377 -2.23 -2.86 -37.17
C ARG A 377 -2.19 -4.14 -36.36
N ALA A 378 -3.34 -4.81 -36.23
CA ALA A 378 -3.38 -6.17 -35.76
C ALA A 378 -2.43 -6.99 -36.66
N SER A 379 -1.28 -7.39 -36.13
CA SER A 379 -0.52 -8.48 -36.71
C SER A 379 -1.33 -9.74 -36.46
N SER A 380 -2.39 -9.94 -37.23
CA SER A 380 -3.13 -11.18 -37.28
C SER A 380 -2.17 -12.25 -37.78
N SER A 381 -1.46 -12.88 -36.85
CA SER A 381 -0.64 -14.09 -37.02
C SER A 381 -1.41 -15.19 -37.78
N LEU A 382 -2.74 -15.10 -37.78
CA LEU A 382 -3.66 -15.92 -38.55
C LEU A 382 -3.53 -15.78 -40.08
N THR A 383 -3.02 -14.66 -40.60
CA THR A 383 -2.95 -14.40 -42.06
C THR A 383 -1.70 -14.98 -42.73
N THR A 384 -0.63 -15.27 -41.98
CA THR A 384 0.60 -15.91 -42.51
C THR A 384 0.76 -17.37 -42.10
N GLY A 385 0.25 -17.77 -40.93
CA GLY A 385 0.35 -19.15 -40.45
C GLY A 385 -0.49 -20.15 -41.23
N LEU A 386 -1.73 -19.78 -41.60
CA LEU A 386 -2.62 -20.63 -42.39
C LEU A 386 -2.08 -20.96 -43.79
N PRO A 387 -1.64 -19.99 -44.62
CA PRO A 387 -1.11 -20.30 -45.94
C PRO A 387 0.19 -21.10 -45.88
N LEU A 388 1.07 -20.84 -44.90
CA LEU A 388 2.31 -21.61 -44.71
C LEU A 388 2.03 -23.07 -44.29
N SER A 389 1.05 -23.28 -43.40
CA SER A 389 0.66 -24.62 -42.97
C SER A 389 -0.02 -25.41 -44.11
N LEU A 390 -0.88 -24.76 -44.89
CA LEU A 390 -1.46 -25.32 -46.12
C LEU A 390 -0.39 -25.67 -47.17
N LEU A 391 0.62 -24.81 -47.35
CA LEU A 391 1.73 -25.06 -48.27
C LEU A 391 2.55 -26.28 -47.84
N LEU A 392 2.84 -26.39 -46.53
CA LEU A 392 3.57 -27.54 -45.97
C LEU A 392 2.79 -28.85 -46.15
N LEU A 393 1.48 -28.82 -45.92
CA LEU A 393 0.59 -29.97 -46.11
C LEU A 393 0.54 -30.40 -47.59
N LEU A 394 0.47 -29.44 -48.51
CA LEU A 394 0.53 -29.71 -49.95
C LEU A 394 1.85 -30.37 -50.35
N ILE A 395 2.98 -29.88 -49.82
CA ILE A 395 4.31 -30.46 -50.07
C ILE A 395 4.38 -31.90 -49.56
N LEU A 396 3.89 -32.18 -48.35
CA LEU A 396 3.87 -33.53 -47.77
C LEU A 396 2.99 -34.49 -48.59
N VAL A 397 1.84 -34.02 -49.09
CA VAL A 397 0.97 -34.81 -49.99
C VAL A 397 1.65 -35.10 -51.32
N LEU A 398 2.32 -34.12 -51.92
CA LEU A 398 3.07 -34.31 -53.17
C LEU A 398 4.25 -35.28 -52.99
N LEU A 399 4.97 -35.20 -51.87
CA LEU A 399 6.04 -36.14 -51.52
C LEU A 399 5.49 -37.55 -51.30
N GLY A 400 4.36 -37.69 -50.60
CA GLY A 400 3.65 -38.95 -50.41
C GLY A 400 3.18 -39.56 -51.74
N ALA A 401 2.58 -38.75 -52.62
CA ALA A 401 2.15 -39.18 -53.95
C ALA A 401 3.33 -39.57 -54.85
N SER A 402 4.44 -38.83 -54.79
CA SER A 402 5.68 -39.17 -55.49
C SER A 402 6.27 -40.49 -54.99
N TYR A 403 6.31 -40.70 -53.67
CA TYR A 403 6.75 -41.96 -53.08
C TYR A 403 5.84 -43.12 -53.49
N TRP A 404 4.53 -42.93 -53.45
CA TRP A 404 3.55 -43.95 -53.87
C TRP A 404 3.66 -44.27 -55.36
N HIS A 405 3.83 -43.25 -56.22
CA HIS A 405 4.06 -43.43 -57.64
C HIS A 405 5.37 -44.18 -57.90
N ARG A 406 6.46 -43.82 -57.22
CA ARG A 406 7.75 -44.54 -57.32
C ARG A 406 7.63 -45.98 -56.84
N ALA A 407 6.92 -46.24 -55.74
CA ALA A 407 6.67 -47.58 -55.22
C ALA A 407 5.85 -48.41 -56.21
N ARG A 408 4.79 -47.83 -56.79
CA ARG A 408 3.92 -48.49 -57.78
C ARG A 408 4.65 -48.74 -59.11
N LEU A 409 5.50 -47.81 -59.55
CA LEU A 409 6.36 -47.98 -60.71
C LEU A 409 7.40 -49.07 -60.47
N ARG A 410 8.03 -49.11 -59.29
CA ARG A 410 8.91 -50.21 -58.86
C ARG A 410 8.17 -51.54 -58.82
N GLN A 411 6.95 -51.57 -58.32
CA GLN A 411 6.13 -52.77 -58.25
C GLN A 411 5.74 -53.27 -59.65
N ARG A 412 5.40 -52.35 -60.58
CA ARG A 412 5.16 -52.69 -62.00
C ARG A 412 6.43 -53.15 -62.72
N LEU A 413 7.59 -52.54 -62.45
CA LEU A 413 8.89 -52.97 -62.97
C LEU A 413 9.31 -54.35 -62.42
N CYS A 414 9.00 -54.66 -61.15
CA CYS A 414 9.18 -56.01 -60.57
C CYS A 414 8.21 -57.05 -61.14
N GLN A 415 7.08 -56.66 -61.74
CA GLN A 415 6.15 -57.59 -62.42
C GLN A 415 6.59 -57.89 -63.87
N LEU A 416 7.39 -57.01 -64.48
CA LEU A 416 7.95 -57.17 -65.84
C LEU A 416 9.26 -57.99 -65.88
N LYS A 417 9.93 -58.18 -64.74
CA LYS A 417 11.04 -59.13 -64.58
C LYS A 417 10.57 -60.27 -63.68
N GLY A 418 10.51 -61.48 -64.23
CA GLY A 418 10.16 -62.72 -63.52
C GLY A 418 10.96 -62.97 -62.22
N PRO A 419 10.65 -64.06 -61.50
CA PRO A 419 10.65 -64.14 -60.05
C PRO A 419 12.06 -63.95 -59.45
N SER A 420 12.39 -62.71 -59.08
CA SER A 420 13.55 -62.43 -58.22
C SER A 420 13.36 -61.23 -57.29
N CYS A 421 12.16 -60.63 -57.18
CA CYS A 421 11.88 -59.59 -56.19
C CYS A 421 11.44 -60.21 -54.85
N GLN A 422 12.35 -60.86 -54.11
CA GLN A 422 12.21 -61.01 -52.66
C GLN A 422 13.02 -59.91 -51.97
N TYR A 423 12.34 -58.99 -51.28
CA TYR A 423 13.02 -58.03 -50.42
C TYR A 423 12.92 -58.49 -48.96
N ARG A 424 14.10 -58.76 -48.39
CA ARG A 424 14.33 -58.97 -46.95
C ARG A 424 14.09 -57.63 -46.26
N ALA A 425 13.12 -57.58 -45.33
CA ALA A 425 13.01 -56.46 -44.41
C ALA A 425 14.29 -56.40 -43.57
N ALA A 426 15.03 -55.29 -43.66
CA ALA A 426 16.18 -55.05 -42.80
C ALA A 426 15.68 -54.75 -41.38
N GLN A 427 15.74 -55.76 -40.51
CA GLN A 427 15.74 -55.56 -39.08
C GLN A 427 17.12 -55.01 -38.68
N SER A 428 17.11 -53.88 -38.00
CA SER A 428 18.27 -53.26 -37.36
C SER A 428 18.80 -54.15 -36.24
N GLY A 429 20.00 -54.72 -36.42
CA GLY A 429 20.79 -55.32 -35.35
C GLY A 429 21.84 -54.33 -34.83
N PRO A 430 22.15 -54.28 -33.52
CA PRO A 430 23.28 -53.52 -33.01
C PRO A 430 24.60 -54.32 -33.01
N GLN A 431 25.71 -53.61 -33.28
CA GLN A 431 27.10 -54.07 -33.24
C GLN A 431 27.62 -54.37 -31.82
N GLU A 432 28.53 -55.35 -31.74
CA GLU A 432 29.36 -55.73 -30.59
C GLU A 432 30.50 -54.75 -30.28
N CYS A 433 30.96 -54.75 -29.01
CA CYS A 433 32.38 -54.79 -28.60
C CYS A 433 32.48 -55.17 -27.09
N PRO A 434 33.64 -55.64 -26.55
CA PRO A 434 33.78 -56.97 -25.93
C PRO A 434 33.95 -57.04 -24.39
N GLU A 435 33.87 -58.29 -23.89
CA GLU A 435 33.95 -58.91 -22.55
C GLU A 435 34.98 -58.35 -21.52
N PRO A 436 34.86 -58.65 -20.18
CA PRO A 436 35.21 -59.98 -19.62
C PRO A 436 34.31 -60.39 -18.38
N PRO A 437 34.63 -61.40 -17.51
CA PRO A 437 33.86 -62.65 -17.46
C PRO A 437 33.20 -63.00 -16.09
N GLN A 438 32.31 -64.01 -16.15
CA GLN A 438 32.09 -65.13 -15.18
C GLN A 438 31.21 -65.01 -13.90
N ARG A 439 30.11 -65.78 -13.96
CA ARG A 439 29.59 -66.83 -13.03
C ARG A 439 29.31 -66.53 -11.55
N ALA A 440 28.02 -66.64 -11.17
CA ALA A 440 27.42 -67.66 -10.27
C ALA A 440 25.99 -67.18 -9.87
N LEU A 441 24.88 -67.68 -10.43
CA LEU A 441 24.16 -68.92 -10.09
C LEU A 441 23.78 -69.03 -8.59
N LEU A 442 22.53 -68.70 -8.25
CA LEU A 442 21.68 -69.38 -7.26
C LEU A 442 20.25 -68.77 -7.22
N MET A 443 19.30 -69.47 -7.84
CA MET A 443 17.89 -69.52 -7.43
C MET A 443 17.75 -70.71 -6.46
N PRO A 444 16.82 -70.75 -5.49
CA PRO A 444 15.37 -70.96 -5.74
C PRO A 444 14.48 -70.15 -4.76
N GLY A 445 13.16 -70.07 -4.83
CA GLY A 445 12.13 -70.90 -5.44
C GLY A 445 10.75 -70.28 -5.17
N ALA A 446 9.71 -71.05 -5.47
CA ALA A 446 8.41 -70.58 -5.93
C ALA A 446 7.26 -70.75 -4.90
N LYS A 447 6.20 -69.92 -5.08
CA LYS A 447 4.77 -70.12 -4.73
C LYS A 447 4.44 -70.23 -3.22
N ALA A 448 3.29 -69.85 -2.66
CA ALA A 448 1.92 -69.67 -3.15
C ALA A 448 1.11 -68.72 -2.22
N SER A 449 -0.08 -68.34 -2.69
CA SER A 449 -1.17 -67.65 -1.99
C SER A 449 -1.64 -68.30 -0.69
N ALA A 450 -2.05 -67.49 0.30
CA ALA A 450 -3.45 -67.37 0.78
C ALA A 450 -3.60 -66.72 2.19
N LEU A 451 -4.64 -65.89 2.32
CA LEU A 451 -5.51 -65.64 3.50
C LEU A 451 -4.93 -65.07 4.81
N GLY A 452 -5.34 -63.83 5.11
CA GLY A 452 -6.18 -63.53 6.29
C GLY A 452 -5.52 -63.04 7.59
N PHE A 453 -6.04 -61.90 8.07
CA PHE A 453 -6.09 -61.36 9.44
C PHE A 453 -5.02 -60.36 9.95
N LEU A 454 -5.58 -59.41 10.73
CA LEU A 454 -5.08 -58.14 11.24
C LEU A 454 -4.27 -58.28 12.55
N ALA A 455 -3.16 -57.53 12.68
CA ALA A 455 -2.56 -57.08 13.95
C ALA A 455 -1.50 -55.94 13.69
N PRO A 456 -1.04 -55.18 14.71
CA PRO A 456 -0.93 -53.70 14.73
C PRO A 456 0.43 -53.10 14.25
N PRO A 457 0.53 -51.76 14.06
CA PRO A 457 1.75 -51.14 13.52
C PRO A 457 2.90 -51.11 14.54
N SER A 458 4.06 -51.58 14.10
CA SER A 458 5.34 -51.48 14.80
C SER A 458 6.07 -50.18 14.43
N ARG A 459 6.80 -49.61 15.40
CA ARG A 459 7.66 -48.40 15.29
C ARG A 459 8.57 -48.37 14.05
N PRO A 460 8.89 -47.18 13.51
CA PRO A 460 9.97 -47.02 12.53
C PRO A 460 11.36 -47.24 13.17
N LEU A 461 12.23 -47.93 12.45
CA LEU A 461 13.68 -47.99 12.70
C LEU A 461 14.38 -46.66 12.31
N PRO A 462 15.54 -46.34 12.90
CA PRO A 462 16.30 -45.13 12.59
C PRO A 462 16.97 -45.20 11.20
N PRO A 463 17.28 -44.05 10.56
CA PRO A 463 17.88 -44.01 9.23
C PRO A 463 19.38 -44.37 9.23
N ASP A 464 19.83 -44.96 8.12
CA ASP A 464 21.21 -45.36 7.84
C ASP A 464 22.21 -44.19 7.82
N PRO A 465 23.50 -44.44 8.15
CA PRO A 465 24.52 -43.40 8.25
C PRO A 465 24.99 -42.87 6.88
N VAL A 466 25.16 -41.56 6.83
CA VAL A 466 25.61 -40.78 5.66
C VAL A 466 27.04 -41.14 5.23
N SER A 467 27.27 -41.16 3.91
CA SER A 467 28.52 -41.56 3.25
C SER A 467 29.72 -40.63 3.55
N ARG A 468 30.89 -41.25 3.82
CA ARG A 468 32.19 -40.65 4.19
C ARG A 468 32.82 -39.67 3.17
N ARG A 469 32.14 -39.32 2.08
CA ARG A 469 32.70 -38.45 1.02
C ARG A 469 32.42 -36.96 1.19
N LEU A 470 31.62 -36.56 2.18
CA LEU A 470 31.35 -35.14 2.48
C LEU A 470 32.25 -34.55 3.59
N GLN A 471 33.10 -35.35 4.24
CA GLN A 471 33.98 -34.89 5.34
C GLN A 471 35.35 -34.40 4.86
N ALA A 472 35.70 -34.58 3.58
CA ALA A 472 37.01 -34.20 3.05
C ALA A 472 37.07 -32.78 2.44
N GLU A 473 35.93 -32.11 2.22
CA GLU A 473 35.88 -30.72 1.70
C GLU A 473 35.60 -29.65 2.78
N LEU A 474 35.63 -30.02 4.07
CA LEU A 474 35.57 -29.06 5.18
C LEU A 474 36.93 -28.83 5.88
N ALA A 475 38.01 -29.44 5.39
CA ALA A 475 39.33 -29.38 6.04
C ALA A 475 40.23 -28.23 5.57
N ASP A 476 39.80 -27.38 4.63
CA ASP A 476 40.64 -26.30 4.07
C ASP A 476 39.95 -24.92 4.11
N ARG A 477 39.48 -24.52 5.29
CA ARG A 477 39.16 -23.12 5.59
C ARG A 477 40.10 -22.59 6.67
N PRO A 478 40.63 -21.35 6.53
CA PRO A 478 41.37 -20.73 7.63
C PRO A 478 40.42 -20.47 8.81
N ASN A 479 40.94 -20.61 10.03
CA ASN A 479 40.19 -20.28 11.24
C ASN A 479 39.74 -18.80 11.23
N PRO A 480 38.54 -18.48 11.74
CA PRO A 480 38.09 -17.10 11.89
C PRO A 480 39.01 -16.34 12.86
N PRO A 481 39.22 -15.02 12.68
CA PRO A 481 40.08 -14.25 13.56
C PRO A 481 39.52 -14.21 14.97
N THR A 482 40.33 -14.59 15.95
CA THR A 482 40.02 -14.50 17.36
C THR A 482 39.86 -13.03 17.76
N ARG A 483 38.66 -12.67 18.23
CA ARG A 483 38.37 -11.38 18.85
C ARG A 483 39.26 -11.18 20.08
N PRO A 484 39.94 -10.03 20.28
CA PRO A 484 40.65 -9.79 21.53
C PRO A 484 39.63 -9.68 22.67
N LEU A 485 39.96 -10.27 23.82
CA LEU A 485 39.24 -10.04 25.07
C LEU A 485 39.23 -8.54 25.41
N PRO A 486 38.18 -8.01 26.06
CA PRO A 486 38.18 -6.64 26.53
C PRO A 486 39.30 -6.45 27.56
N ALA A 487 40.04 -5.34 27.48
CA ALA A 487 41.02 -4.99 28.49
C ALA A 487 40.35 -4.70 29.84
N ASP A 488 41.02 -5.10 30.93
CA ASP A 488 40.59 -4.81 32.31
C ASP A 488 40.35 -3.31 32.54
N PRO A 489 39.38 -2.94 33.38
CA PRO A 489 39.06 -1.54 33.64
C PRO A 489 40.23 -0.84 34.35
N VAL A 490 40.79 0.16 33.68
CA VAL A 490 41.79 1.06 34.24
C VAL A 490 41.17 1.88 35.38
N VAL A 491 41.66 1.68 36.59
CA VAL A 491 41.39 2.55 37.75
C VAL A 491 41.94 3.94 37.44
N ARG A 492 41.07 4.94 37.28
CA ARG A 492 41.47 6.35 37.21
C ARG A 492 41.56 6.94 38.60
N HIS A 493 42.78 7.32 39.00
CA HIS A 493 43.01 8.27 40.10
C HIS A 493 42.50 9.69 39.72
N PRO A 494 42.14 10.51 40.71
CA PRO A 494 41.38 11.74 40.51
C PRO A 494 42.28 12.89 40.06
N LYS A 495 41.89 13.60 38.99
CA LYS A 495 42.46 14.92 38.64
C LYS A 495 41.42 16.02 38.84
N SER A 496 41.79 16.90 39.77
CA SER A 496 41.50 18.33 39.97
C SER A 496 40.34 19.01 39.23
N GLN A 497 39.59 19.75 40.06
CA GLN A 497 38.46 20.64 39.80
C GLN A 497 38.65 21.64 38.64
N GLY A 498 37.61 21.77 37.82
CA GLY A 498 37.27 22.96 37.03
C GLY A 498 35.86 23.47 37.43
N PRO A 499 35.53 24.76 37.22
CA PRO A 499 34.52 25.45 38.01
C PRO A 499 33.07 25.04 37.64
N ALA A 500 32.24 24.90 38.68
CA ALA A 500 30.84 24.54 38.59
C ALA A 500 29.98 25.66 37.99
N LYS A 501 28.99 25.26 37.18
CA LYS A 501 27.88 26.11 36.69
C LYS A 501 27.02 26.62 37.86
N PRO A 502 26.53 27.86 37.84
CA PRO A 502 25.69 28.41 38.91
C PRO A 502 24.25 27.84 38.87
N PRO A 503 23.57 27.71 40.03
CA PRO A 503 22.19 27.24 40.12
C PRO A 503 21.16 28.35 39.82
N PRO A 504 19.91 27.98 39.46
CA PRO A 504 18.86 28.92 39.10
C PRO A 504 18.30 29.72 40.30
N PRO A 505 17.82 30.96 40.08
CA PRO A 505 17.41 31.87 41.16
C PRO A 505 16.08 31.46 41.83
N ARG A 506 16.03 31.59 43.16
CA ARG A 506 14.83 31.42 43.99
C ARG A 506 14.03 32.73 44.04
N LYS A 507 12.71 32.66 43.84
CA LYS A 507 11.77 33.78 44.06
C LYS A 507 11.61 34.07 45.57
N PRO A 508 11.55 35.35 46.00
CA PRO A 508 11.22 35.72 47.38
C PRO A 508 9.71 35.62 47.68
N LEU A 509 9.38 35.30 48.92
CA LEU A 509 8.03 35.38 49.51
C LEU A 509 7.56 36.84 49.60
N PRO A 510 6.26 37.15 49.40
CA PRO A 510 5.74 38.49 49.64
C PRO A 510 5.42 38.71 51.13
N ALA A 511 5.69 39.94 51.58
CA ALA A 511 5.28 40.48 52.86
C ALA A 511 3.81 40.95 52.82
N ASP A 512 3.16 40.83 53.97
CA ASP A 512 1.76 41.19 54.27
C ASP A 512 1.54 42.72 54.25
N PRO A 513 0.41 43.25 53.74
CA PRO A 513 0.00 44.61 54.04
C PRO A 513 -1.37 44.71 54.73
N GLN A 514 -1.35 45.40 55.86
CA GLN A 514 -2.51 45.93 56.57
C GLN A 514 -3.13 47.13 55.82
N GLY A 515 -4.46 47.13 55.69
CA GLY A 515 -5.36 48.21 56.15
C GLY A 515 -5.36 49.62 55.51
N ARG A 516 -6.59 50.00 55.09
CA ARG A 516 -7.27 51.33 55.08
C ARG A 516 -7.40 52.13 53.76
N CYS A 517 -8.67 52.34 53.40
CA CYS A 517 -9.31 53.39 52.57
C CYS A 517 -9.06 54.84 53.12
N PRO A 518 -9.54 55.97 52.52
CA PRO A 518 -10.57 56.12 51.46
C PRO A 518 -10.46 57.30 50.43
N SER A 519 -11.37 57.26 49.44
CA SER A 519 -12.17 58.33 48.78
C SER A 519 -11.61 59.40 47.80
N SER A 520 -12.36 59.51 46.69
CA SER A 520 -12.84 60.68 45.89
C SER A 520 -12.02 61.33 44.76
N ASP A 521 -12.74 61.45 43.62
CA ASP A 521 -12.77 62.47 42.55
C ASP A 521 -11.96 62.31 41.23
N LEU A 522 -12.72 62.51 40.13
CA LEU A 522 -12.45 62.52 38.66
C LEU A 522 -11.86 63.89 38.18
N PRO A 523 -11.52 64.15 36.87
CA PRO A 523 -11.35 63.28 35.66
C PRO A 523 -10.09 63.51 34.77
N ASP A 524 -9.84 62.52 33.87
CA ASP A 524 -9.23 62.52 32.50
C ASP A 524 -7.72 62.84 32.23
N PRO A 525 -7.13 62.42 31.07
CA PRO A 525 -7.18 61.12 30.37
C PRO A 525 -5.76 60.58 30.01
N GLY A 526 -5.57 59.27 29.84
CA GLY A 526 -4.37 58.73 29.19
C GLY A 526 -4.07 57.25 29.40
N ALA A 527 -4.03 56.50 28.29
CA ALA A 527 -3.34 55.22 28.04
C ALA A 527 -3.47 54.10 29.09
N GLY A 528 -4.18 53.02 28.76
CA GLY A 528 -4.24 51.82 29.59
C GLY A 528 -4.61 50.56 28.81
N ASN A 529 -3.75 49.54 28.94
CA ASN A 529 -3.83 48.21 28.36
C ASN A 529 -5.03 47.39 28.89
N LEU A 530 -5.58 46.53 28.03
CA LEU A 530 -6.62 45.55 28.38
C LEU A 530 -6.05 44.35 29.20
N PRO A 531 -6.85 43.76 30.12
CA PRO A 531 -6.38 42.81 31.12
C PRO A 531 -6.34 41.35 30.66
N LEU A 532 -5.40 40.60 31.23
CA LEU A 532 -5.26 39.15 31.14
C LEU A 532 -6.18 38.49 32.19
N VAL A 533 -7.13 37.66 31.76
CA VAL A 533 -7.99 36.84 32.63
C VAL A 533 -7.18 35.63 33.11
N VAL A 534 -7.08 35.45 34.42
CA VAL A 534 -6.49 34.25 35.07
C VAL A 534 -7.61 33.32 35.54
N PRO A 535 -7.59 32.02 35.21
CA PRO A 535 -8.57 31.06 35.72
C PRO A 535 -8.33 30.75 37.21
N SER A 536 -9.41 30.74 37.98
CA SER A 536 -9.43 30.39 39.40
C SER A 536 -9.79 28.92 39.60
N ARG A 537 -8.82 28.03 39.87
CA ARG A 537 -8.99 26.82 40.71
C ARG A 537 -7.65 26.07 40.93
N PRO A 538 -7.35 25.62 42.16
CA PRO A 538 -6.25 24.68 42.42
C PRO A 538 -6.58 23.26 41.94
N ALA A 539 -5.56 22.51 41.54
CA ALA A 539 -5.66 21.09 41.21
C ALA A 539 -6.01 20.24 42.46
N PRO A 540 -6.82 19.16 42.32
CA PRO A 540 -7.09 18.23 43.40
C PRO A 540 -5.82 17.45 43.80
N PRO A 541 -5.65 17.08 45.08
CA PRO A 541 -4.50 16.29 45.54
C PRO A 541 -4.54 14.86 44.98
N PRO A 542 -3.37 14.20 44.81
CA PRO A 542 -3.29 12.83 44.33
C PRO A 542 -3.95 11.84 45.31
N PRO A 543 -4.57 10.76 44.82
CA PRO A 543 -5.14 9.73 45.70
C PRO A 543 -4.04 9.04 46.52
N GLY A 544 -4.34 8.83 47.80
CA GLY A 544 -3.42 8.23 48.76
C GLY A 544 -3.04 6.80 48.36
N VAL A 545 -1.75 6.50 48.49
CA VAL A 545 -1.18 5.17 48.29
C VAL A 545 -1.67 4.25 49.41
N THR A 546 -2.70 3.44 49.14
CA THR A 546 -3.03 2.29 49.98
C THR A 546 -2.16 1.12 49.55
N SER A 547 -1.09 0.89 50.32
CA SER A 547 -0.35 -0.36 50.34
C SER A 547 -1.26 -1.46 50.89
N LEU A 548 -1.52 -2.49 50.12
CA LEU A 548 -1.96 -3.78 50.63
C LEU A 548 -1.18 -4.90 49.92
N TYR A 549 -0.21 -5.43 50.67
CA TYR A 549 0.23 -6.81 50.59
C TYR A 549 -0.97 -7.75 50.71
N LEU A 550 -1.23 -8.57 49.68
CA LEU A 550 -1.34 -10.03 49.72
C LEU A 550 -1.65 -10.58 48.32
#